data_AF-A0A0D0F370-F1
#
_entry.id   AF-A0A0D0F370-F1
#
_cell.length_a   1.000
_cell.length_b   1.000
_cell.length_c   1.000
_cell.angle_alpha   90.00
_cell.angle_beta   90.00
_cell.angle_gamma   90.00
#
_symmetry.space_group_name_H-M   'P 1'
#
loop_
_entity.id
_entity.type
_entity.pdbx_description
1 polymer ?
#
loop_
_entity_poly.entity_id
_entity_poly.type
_entity_poly.pdbx_seq_one_letter_code
_entity_poly.pdbx_strand_id
1 'polypeptide(L)'
;MIQKISIVKKIFILFVCTLLFACNQKQKENQINQSEPEQKELSPVITNQNSETDTTNYQISTFYNTEEADRIKRQKESLKQLSEKKVFLDIHNKLIQKINAKQQSFFKKNPNYKLLSVAQGNLFQENSNDFAFIVYDTKNIKTSILLYNGKTSTYAELFKDIKVINGLKNANCSFYSFGTLDYQFANEFLVSNEDYLLKSIESFLEYPSIKITDISKDENFILKDGCFAKNVSKTNLANTLCIPTSSIYNNWECLRYNKTSNSFLIFYGQAFAD
;
A
#
# COMPACT_ATOMS: atom_id res chain seq x y z
N MET A 1 -25.27 -56.03 -2.75
CA MET A 1 -24.79 -56.63 -1.49
C MET A 1 -23.27 -56.66 -1.55
N ILE A 2 -22.62 -55.87 -0.69
CA ILE A 2 -21.26 -56.04 -0.11
C ILE A 2 -20.07 -56.04 -1.11
N GLN A 3 -19.29 -54.96 -1.31
CA GLN A 3 -18.35 -54.27 -0.42
C GLN A 3 -16.99 -54.99 -0.24
N LYS A 4 -15.91 -54.18 -0.32
CA LYS A 4 -14.54 -54.33 0.22
C LYS A 4 -13.44 -54.85 -0.72
N ILE A 5 -12.60 -53.92 -1.17
CA ILE A 5 -11.16 -54.16 -1.33
C ILE A 5 -10.48 -53.51 -0.12
N SER A 6 -9.88 -54.36 0.72
CA SER A 6 -9.18 -54.01 1.95
C SER A 6 -7.67 -53.98 1.70
N ILE A 7 -7.06 -52.87 2.11
CA ILE A 7 -5.62 -52.62 2.26
C ILE A 7 -5.01 -53.58 3.28
N VAL A 8 -3.88 -54.25 2.97
CA VAL A 8 -2.92 -54.76 4.00
C VAL A 8 -1.45 -54.81 3.46
N LYS A 9 -0.63 -53.88 3.97
CA LYS A 9 0.76 -53.97 4.50
C LYS A 9 2.01 -54.39 3.66
N LYS A 10 2.96 -53.43 3.65
CA LYS A 10 4.39 -53.47 4.07
C LYS A 10 5.41 -54.44 3.41
N ILE A 11 6.38 -53.87 2.67
CA ILE A 11 7.81 -54.28 2.55
C ILE A 11 8.59 -52.98 2.21
N PHE A 12 9.24 -52.23 3.12
CA PHE A 12 10.60 -52.32 3.72
C PHE A 12 11.80 -52.36 2.73
N ILE A 13 12.80 -51.51 3.03
CA ILE A 13 14.21 -51.49 2.59
C ILE A 13 14.56 -50.64 1.34
N LEU A 14 15.19 -49.46 1.55
CA LEU A 14 16.50 -49.16 0.94
C LEU A 14 17.25 -47.98 1.63
N PHE A 15 18.30 -48.36 2.37
CA PHE A 15 19.61 -47.73 2.55
C PHE A 15 19.77 -46.34 3.18
N VAL A 16 20.11 -46.37 4.48
CA VAL A 16 21.07 -45.48 5.14
C VAL A 16 22.39 -46.25 5.25
N CYS A 17 23.48 -45.70 4.71
CA CYS A 17 24.85 -46.08 5.07
C CYS A 17 25.62 -44.81 5.43
N THR A 18 25.99 -44.76 6.70
CA THR A 18 26.81 -43.77 7.37
C THR A 18 28.30 -44.09 7.25
N LEU A 19 29.10 -43.11 7.69
CA LEU A 19 30.48 -43.18 8.21
C LEU A 19 31.58 -42.91 7.13
N LEU A 20 32.69 -42.22 7.41
CA LEU A 20 33.61 -42.34 8.56
C LEU A 20 34.55 -41.10 8.65
N PHE A 21 34.88 -40.71 9.90
CA PHE A 21 36.20 -40.34 10.49
C PHE A 21 37.17 -39.37 9.77
N ALA A 22 38.08 -38.59 10.39
CA ALA A 22 38.45 -38.15 11.75
C ALA A 22 39.71 -37.23 11.62
N CYS A 23 39.95 -36.33 12.59
CA CYS A 23 41.25 -35.69 13.02
C CYS A 23 42.14 -34.98 11.95
N ASN A 24 42.97 -33.95 12.21
CA ASN A 24 43.72 -33.55 13.40
C ASN A 24 44.33 -32.12 13.22
N GLN A 25 44.36 -31.32 14.29
CA GLN A 25 45.50 -30.54 14.83
C GLN A 25 46.37 -29.60 13.95
N LYS A 26 46.41 -28.30 14.31
CA LYS A 26 47.65 -27.61 14.73
C LYS A 26 47.42 -26.24 15.39
N GLN A 27 48.11 -26.08 16.50
CA GLN A 27 48.28 -24.88 17.33
C GLN A 27 49.47 -24.07 16.80
N LYS A 28 49.37 -22.73 16.76
CA LYS A 28 50.51 -21.81 16.82
C LYS A 28 50.09 -20.47 17.43
N GLU A 29 50.88 -20.04 18.39
CA GLU A 29 50.80 -18.83 19.20
C GLU A 29 51.45 -17.61 18.51
N ASN A 30 50.95 -16.42 18.87
CA ASN A 30 51.68 -15.15 19.11
C ASN A 30 52.31 -14.36 17.94
N GLN A 31 51.70 -13.23 17.51
CA GLN A 31 51.92 -11.86 18.05
C GLN A 31 51.40 -10.73 17.11
N ILE A 32 50.57 -9.85 17.71
CA ILE A 32 50.55 -8.36 17.67
C ILE A 32 50.23 -7.58 16.36
N ASN A 33 49.07 -6.92 16.43
CA ASN A 33 48.64 -5.61 15.88
C ASN A 33 48.82 -5.29 14.40
N GLN A 34 47.70 -5.19 13.67
CA GLN A 34 47.22 -3.94 13.05
C GLN A 34 45.82 -4.10 12.42
N SER A 35 44.90 -3.25 12.88
CA SER A 35 43.74 -2.62 12.19
C SER A 35 42.77 -3.40 11.27
N GLU A 36 41.49 -3.18 11.60
CA GLU A 36 40.22 -3.36 10.86
C GLU A 36 39.49 -4.72 10.93
N PRO A 37 38.31 -4.79 11.57
CA PRO A 37 37.36 -5.87 11.36
C PRO A 37 36.30 -5.51 10.29
N GLU A 38 36.04 -6.50 9.44
CA GLU A 38 34.83 -6.63 8.64
C GLU A 38 33.54 -6.59 9.50
N GLN A 39 32.52 -5.98 8.89
CA GLN A 39 31.09 -6.34 8.86
C GLN A 39 30.34 -6.95 10.06
N LYS A 40 29.16 -6.32 10.28
CA LYS A 40 27.85 -6.83 10.74
C LYS A 40 27.64 -7.10 12.24
N GLU A 41 26.73 -6.33 12.83
CA GLU A 41 25.47 -6.75 13.48
C GLU A 41 24.75 -5.48 13.98
N LEU A 42 23.54 -5.19 13.48
CA LEU A 42 22.24 -5.50 14.09
C LEU A 42 22.01 -4.88 15.48
N SER A 43 20.92 -4.12 15.55
CA SER A 43 20.47 -3.14 16.54
C SER A 43 20.45 -3.60 18.01
N PRO A 44 20.55 -2.67 18.98
CA PRO A 44 20.29 -3.00 20.37
C PRO A 44 18.79 -3.19 20.59
N VAL A 45 18.44 -4.38 21.09
CA VAL A 45 17.14 -4.73 21.65
C VAL A 45 16.90 -3.88 22.90
N ILE A 46 15.94 -2.96 22.82
CA ILE A 46 15.38 -2.32 24.00
C ILE A 46 14.26 -3.24 24.51
N THR A 47 14.54 -3.92 25.61
CA THR A 47 13.58 -4.68 26.40
C THR A 47 12.59 -3.71 27.04
N ASN A 48 11.39 -3.60 26.47
CA ASN A 48 10.25 -3.00 27.17
C ASN A 48 9.40 -4.11 27.79
N GLN A 49 9.27 -4.02 29.10
CA GLN A 49 8.42 -4.84 29.95
C GLN A 49 6.94 -4.71 29.54
N ASN A 50 6.24 -5.84 29.64
CA ASN A 50 4.81 -6.06 29.44
C ASN A 50 3.91 -4.82 29.39
N SER A 51 3.44 -4.51 28.18
CA SER A 51 2.13 -3.90 27.94
C SER A 51 1.38 -4.85 27.00
N GLU A 52 0.06 -4.92 27.16
CA GLU A 52 -0.85 -5.80 26.42
C GLU A 52 -0.43 -5.95 24.96
N THR A 53 -0.39 -7.20 24.46
CA THR A 53 -0.19 -7.47 23.04
C THR A 53 -1.35 -6.87 22.25
N ASP A 54 -1.18 -5.62 21.86
CA ASP A 54 -2.07 -4.90 20.96
C ASP A 54 -1.92 -5.57 19.58
N THR A 55 -2.84 -6.50 19.29
CA THR A 55 -2.92 -7.24 18.02
C THR A 55 -3.50 -6.34 16.92
N THR A 56 -2.95 -5.14 16.79
CA THR A 56 -3.33 -4.21 15.73
C THR A 56 -2.88 -4.77 14.39
N ASN A 57 -3.84 -5.31 13.63
CA ASN A 57 -3.63 -5.87 12.30
C ASN A 57 -3.49 -4.74 11.27
N TYR A 58 -2.27 -4.47 10.85
CA TYR A 58 -1.98 -3.54 9.76
C TYR A 58 -2.21 -4.18 8.40
N GLN A 59 -2.79 -3.42 7.46
CA GLN A 59 -2.93 -3.85 6.08
C GLN A 59 -1.58 -3.87 5.38
N ILE A 60 -1.37 -4.91 4.59
CA ILE A 60 -0.30 -5.00 3.59
C ILE A 60 -0.96 -4.82 2.22
N SER A 61 -0.29 -4.11 1.31
CA SER A 61 -0.79 -3.92 -0.05
C SER A 61 -1.12 -5.27 -0.70
N THR A 62 -2.26 -5.31 -1.37
CA THR A 62 -2.79 -6.51 -2.03
C THR A 62 -1.89 -6.98 -3.14
N PHE A 63 -1.06 -6.10 -3.73
CA PHE A 63 -0.04 -6.50 -4.70
C PHE A 63 1.00 -7.49 -4.17
N TYR A 64 1.08 -7.67 -2.84
CA TYR A 64 1.96 -8.64 -2.18
C TYR A 64 1.20 -9.87 -1.63
N ASN A 65 -0.10 -9.98 -1.86
CA ASN A 65 -0.88 -11.13 -1.41
C ASN A 65 -0.63 -12.34 -2.31
N THR A 66 -0.11 -13.43 -1.74
CA THR A 66 0.17 -14.67 -2.47
C THR A 66 -1.08 -15.48 -2.81
N GLU A 67 -2.16 -15.35 -2.05
CA GLU A 67 -3.42 -16.07 -2.28
C GLU A 67 -4.15 -15.57 -3.55
N GLU A 68 -3.86 -14.35 -3.98
CA GLU A 68 -4.50 -13.68 -5.11
C GLU A 68 -3.56 -13.52 -6.32
N ALA A 69 -2.50 -14.33 -6.38
CA ALA A 69 -1.39 -14.17 -7.33
C ALA A 69 -1.84 -14.09 -8.79
N ASP A 70 -2.80 -14.91 -9.21
CA ASP A 70 -3.30 -14.91 -10.59
C ASP A 70 -4.06 -13.63 -10.93
N ARG A 71 -4.88 -13.12 -10.00
CA ARG A 71 -5.62 -11.88 -10.19
C ARG A 71 -4.67 -10.68 -10.23
N ILE A 72 -3.68 -10.66 -9.34
CA ILE A 72 -2.63 -9.65 -9.30
C ILE A 72 -1.83 -9.68 -10.61
N LYS A 73 -1.44 -10.86 -11.09
CA LYS A 73 -0.70 -11.02 -12.34
C LYS A 73 -1.44 -10.40 -13.52
N ARG A 74 -2.74 -10.71 -13.70
CA ARG A 74 -3.56 -10.12 -14.76
C ARG A 74 -3.65 -8.59 -14.65
N GLN A 75 -3.85 -8.07 -13.43
CA GLN A 75 -3.88 -6.62 -13.23
C GLN A 75 -2.54 -5.97 -13.61
N LYS A 76 -1.41 -6.58 -13.23
CA LYS A 76 -0.07 -6.10 -13.60
C LYS A 76 0.15 -6.12 -15.11
N GLU A 77 -0.38 -7.12 -15.81
CA GLU A 77 -0.31 -7.20 -17.28
C GLU A 77 -1.06 -6.02 -17.94
N SER A 78 -2.29 -5.72 -17.51
CA SER A 78 -3.03 -4.53 -18.00
C SER A 78 -2.31 -3.21 -17.67
N LEU A 79 -1.80 -3.05 -16.45
CA LEU A 79 -1.01 -1.86 -16.09
C LEU A 79 0.23 -1.72 -16.97
N LYS A 80 0.92 -2.82 -17.27
CA LYS A 80 2.07 -2.84 -18.17
C LYS A 80 1.67 -2.43 -19.59
N GLN A 81 0.54 -2.94 -20.11
CA GLN A 81 0.03 -2.57 -21.44
C GLN A 81 -0.28 -1.08 -21.55
N LEU A 82 -0.99 -0.51 -20.58
CA LEU A 82 -1.24 0.94 -20.49
C LEU A 82 0.06 1.75 -20.47
N SER A 83 1.06 1.29 -19.70
CA SER A 83 2.38 1.91 -19.64
C SER A 83 3.13 1.84 -20.98
N GLU A 84 3.11 0.71 -21.68
CA GLU A 84 3.76 0.51 -22.98
C GLU A 84 3.12 1.38 -24.06
N LYS A 85 1.81 1.63 -23.96
CA LYS A 85 1.05 2.57 -24.79
C LYS A 85 1.21 4.04 -24.38
N LYS A 86 2.10 4.33 -23.44
CA LYS A 86 2.44 5.69 -22.93
C LYS A 86 1.32 6.43 -22.20
N VAL A 87 0.19 5.77 -21.89
CA VAL A 87 -0.94 6.39 -21.17
C VAL A 87 -0.49 7.07 -19.89
N PHE A 88 0.27 6.38 -19.03
CA PHE A 88 0.76 6.94 -17.77
C PHE A 88 1.81 8.03 -17.95
N LEU A 89 2.57 8.01 -19.04
CA LEU A 89 3.52 9.08 -19.35
C LEU A 89 2.78 10.36 -19.74
N ASP A 90 1.71 10.23 -20.53
CA ASP A 90 0.92 11.37 -20.98
C ASP A 90 0.15 12.02 -19.82
N ILE A 91 -0.45 11.20 -18.95
CA ILE A 91 -1.05 11.65 -17.68
C ILE A 91 -0.01 12.36 -16.81
N HIS A 92 1.17 11.74 -16.61
CA HIS A 92 2.25 12.34 -15.83
C HIS A 92 2.68 13.70 -16.39
N ASN A 93 2.87 13.82 -17.70
CA ASN A 93 3.32 15.06 -18.33
C ASN A 93 2.31 16.21 -18.16
N LYS A 94 1.01 15.91 -18.17
CA LYS A 94 -0.04 16.90 -17.89
C LYS A 94 -0.10 17.30 -16.42
N LEU A 95 0.06 16.35 -15.50
CA LEU A 95 -0.06 16.61 -14.07
C LEU A 95 1.20 17.24 -13.46
N ILE A 96 2.39 16.87 -13.94
CA ILE A 96 3.65 17.35 -13.37
C ILE A 96 3.83 18.87 -13.52
N GLN A 97 3.19 19.47 -14.53
CA GLN A 97 3.19 20.92 -14.74
C GLN A 97 2.33 21.67 -13.72
N LYS A 98 1.37 20.99 -13.09
CA LYS A 98 0.43 21.58 -12.12
C LYS A 98 0.94 21.57 -10.67
N ILE A 99 2.08 20.91 -10.40
CA ILE A 99 2.65 20.83 -9.05
C ILE A 99 3.89 21.73 -8.91
N ASN A 100 4.23 22.12 -7.68
CA ASN A 100 5.34 23.04 -7.44
C ASN A 100 6.72 22.44 -7.77
N ALA A 101 7.72 23.32 -7.95
CA ALA A 101 9.07 22.94 -8.36
C ALA A 101 9.76 21.91 -7.44
N LYS A 102 9.48 21.94 -6.13
CA LYS A 102 10.02 20.96 -5.18
C LYS A 102 9.51 19.55 -5.48
N GLN A 103 8.20 19.42 -5.70
CA GLN A 103 7.59 18.14 -6.07
C GLN A 103 8.03 17.70 -7.46
N GLN A 104 8.13 18.61 -8.43
CA GLN A 104 8.68 18.30 -9.76
C GLN A 104 10.10 17.72 -9.67
N SER A 105 10.95 18.30 -8.81
CA SER A 105 12.32 17.81 -8.59
C SER A 105 12.35 16.37 -8.05
N PHE A 106 11.42 16.01 -7.16
CA PHE A 106 11.29 14.64 -6.66
C PHE A 106 11.01 13.65 -7.79
N PHE A 107 10.03 13.94 -8.66
CA PHE A 107 9.70 13.05 -9.78
C PHE A 107 10.81 12.97 -10.84
N LYS A 108 11.56 14.07 -11.05
CA LYS A 108 12.76 14.05 -11.92
C LYS A 108 13.84 13.12 -11.37
N LYS A 109 14.04 13.11 -10.05
CA LYS A 109 15.00 12.22 -9.36
C LYS A 109 14.50 10.78 -9.24
N ASN A 110 13.20 10.55 -9.33
CA ASN A 110 12.55 9.25 -9.19
C ASN A 110 11.75 8.90 -10.46
N PRO A 111 12.42 8.70 -11.62
CA PRO A 111 11.75 8.55 -12.92
C PRO A 111 10.89 7.28 -13.04
N ASN A 112 11.05 6.34 -12.11
CA ASN A 112 10.25 5.12 -12.00
C ASN A 112 8.81 5.39 -11.52
N TYR A 113 8.54 6.57 -10.95
CA TYR A 113 7.18 6.96 -10.60
C TYR A 113 6.58 7.83 -11.70
N LYS A 114 5.49 7.36 -12.32
CA LYS A 114 4.63 8.17 -13.17
C LYS A 114 3.48 8.70 -12.33
N LEU A 115 3.24 10.01 -12.41
CA LEU A 115 2.23 10.69 -11.61
C LEU A 115 0.87 10.44 -12.24
N LEU A 116 -0.08 9.90 -11.48
CA LEU A 116 -1.43 9.61 -11.94
C LEU A 116 -2.47 10.54 -11.29
N SER A 117 -2.24 10.98 -10.06
CA SER A 117 -3.13 11.91 -9.37
C SER A 117 -2.38 12.66 -8.27
N VAL A 118 -2.83 13.86 -7.92
CA VAL A 118 -2.22 14.70 -6.88
C VAL A 118 -3.29 15.43 -6.07
N ALA A 119 -3.09 15.46 -4.75
CA ALA A 119 -3.78 16.35 -3.82
C ALA A 119 -2.75 17.13 -2.99
N GLN A 120 -3.09 18.37 -2.67
CA GLN A 120 -2.34 19.23 -1.76
C GLN A 120 -3.25 19.64 -0.62
N GLY A 121 -2.74 19.66 0.61
CA GLY A 121 -3.52 20.08 1.78
C GLY A 121 -2.79 19.81 3.09
N ASN A 122 -3.54 19.89 4.18
CA ASN A 122 -3.07 19.56 5.52
C ASN A 122 -3.39 18.09 5.80
N LEU A 123 -2.40 17.18 5.82
CA LEU A 123 -2.64 15.75 6.04
C LEU A 123 -2.10 15.28 7.39
N PHE A 124 -0.86 15.64 7.71
CA PHE A 124 -0.20 15.16 8.92
C PHE A 124 -0.47 16.06 10.12
N GLN A 125 -0.73 17.35 9.90
CA GLN A 125 -1.07 18.33 10.94
C GLN A 125 -1.74 19.56 10.32
N GLU A 126 -2.23 20.48 11.15
CA GLU A 126 -2.74 21.76 10.66
C GLU A 126 -1.60 22.64 10.11
N ASN A 127 -1.95 23.47 9.13
CA ASN A 127 -1.05 24.42 8.47
C ASN A 127 0.23 23.76 7.91
N SER A 128 0.13 22.52 7.42
CA SER A 128 1.19 21.85 6.69
C SER A 128 0.91 21.84 5.19
N ASN A 129 1.94 22.10 4.40
CA ASN A 129 1.86 22.03 2.95
C ASN A 129 2.15 20.59 2.47
N ASP A 130 1.29 19.65 2.83
CA ASP A 130 1.44 18.24 2.52
C ASP A 130 0.91 17.93 1.11
N PHE A 131 1.41 16.83 0.55
CA PHE A 131 0.92 16.31 -0.72
C PHE A 131 0.63 14.82 -0.60
N ALA A 132 -0.38 14.37 -1.33
CA ALA A 132 -0.62 12.96 -1.59
C ALA A 132 -0.63 12.74 -3.10
N PHE A 133 0.03 11.68 -3.55
CA PHE A 133 0.15 11.33 -4.95
C PHE A 133 -0.27 9.89 -5.15
N ILE A 134 -1.06 9.64 -6.19
CA ILE A 134 -1.17 8.30 -6.75
C ILE A 134 -0.18 8.21 -7.90
N VAL A 135 0.64 7.17 -7.91
CA VAL A 135 1.68 6.97 -8.92
C VAL A 135 1.61 5.56 -9.48
N TYR A 136 1.98 5.40 -10.76
CA TYR A 136 2.37 4.11 -11.30
C TYR A 136 3.87 3.91 -11.07
N ASP A 137 4.21 2.86 -10.33
CA ASP A 137 5.57 2.39 -10.11
C ASP A 137 5.97 1.45 -11.25
N THR A 138 6.79 1.97 -12.17
CA THR A 138 7.23 1.23 -13.35
C THR A 138 8.17 0.07 -12.99
N LYS A 139 8.84 0.12 -11.83
CA LYS A 139 9.78 -0.91 -11.38
C LYS A 139 9.02 -2.13 -10.84
N ASN A 140 7.96 -1.90 -10.07
CA ASN A 140 7.19 -2.96 -9.43
C ASN A 140 5.89 -3.34 -10.16
N ILE A 141 5.55 -2.57 -11.21
CA ILE A 141 4.35 -2.72 -12.04
C ILE A 141 3.11 -2.71 -11.16
N LYS A 142 2.93 -1.62 -10.41
CA LYS A 142 1.78 -1.41 -9.52
C LYS A 142 1.47 0.06 -9.36
N THR A 143 0.26 0.36 -8.92
CA THR A 143 -0.04 1.68 -8.35
C THR A 143 0.53 1.75 -6.93
N SER A 144 0.91 2.95 -6.51
CA SER A 144 1.37 3.25 -5.15
C SER A 144 0.85 4.62 -4.73
N ILE A 145 0.69 4.82 -3.43
CA ILE A 145 0.26 6.10 -2.86
C ILE A 145 1.44 6.69 -2.10
N LEU A 146 1.99 7.80 -2.61
CA LEU A 146 3.09 8.51 -1.98
C LEU A 146 2.55 9.70 -1.20
N LEU A 147 3.04 9.87 0.03
CA LEU A 147 2.68 10.97 0.91
C LEU A 147 3.91 11.81 1.19
N TYR A 148 3.79 13.11 1.02
CA TYR A 148 4.84 14.08 1.33
C TYR A 148 4.43 14.91 2.53
N ASN A 149 5.25 14.88 3.57
CA ASN A 149 5.08 15.71 4.76
C ASN A 149 5.82 17.03 4.57
N GLY A 150 5.07 18.12 4.46
CA GLY A 150 5.60 19.46 4.24
C GLY A 150 6.45 19.99 5.40
N LYS A 151 6.19 19.54 6.62
CA LYS A 151 6.95 19.95 7.82
C LYS A 151 8.32 19.28 7.88
N THR A 152 8.38 17.98 7.67
CA THR A 152 9.63 17.20 7.75
C THR A 152 10.37 17.12 6.41
N SER A 153 9.71 17.51 5.31
CA SER A 153 10.21 17.37 3.94
C SER A 153 10.54 15.93 3.53
N THR A 154 9.79 14.95 4.07
CA THR A 154 9.99 13.53 3.78
C THR A 154 8.85 12.94 2.96
N TYR A 155 9.19 11.95 2.13
CA TYR A 155 8.22 11.11 1.44
C TYR A 155 8.06 9.78 2.18
N ALA A 156 6.86 9.21 2.12
CA ALA A 156 6.54 7.87 2.60
C ALA A 156 5.54 7.20 1.65
N GLU A 157 5.68 5.91 1.41
CA GLU A 157 4.73 5.09 0.65
C GLU A 157 3.71 4.45 1.61
N LEU A 158 2.41 4.64 1.33
CA LEU A 158 1.31 4.01 2.07
C LEU A 158 1.41 2.48 1.98
N PHE A 159 1.11 1.78 3.08
CA PHE A 159 1.24 0.31 3.24
C PHE A 159 2.67 -0.25 3.28
N LYS A 160 3.70 0.60 3.10
CA LYS A 160 5.11 0.20 3.15
C LYS A 160 5.89 0.95 4.21
N ASP A 161 5.97 2.27 4.07
CA ASP A 161 6.70 3.12 5.02
C ASP A 161 5.78 3.60 6.15
N ILE A 162 4.49 3.79 5.84
CA ILE A 162 3.46 4.13 6.81
C ILE A 162 2.37 3.06 6.85
N LYS A 163 2.09 2.59 8.07
CA LYS A 163 1.15 1.51 8.31
C LYS A 163 -0.30 1.98 8.20
N VAL A 164 -1.20 1.09 7.80
CA VAL A 164 -2.63 1.39 7.66
C VAL A 164 -3.45 0.37 8.44
N ILE A 165 -4.47 0.85 9.14
CA ILE A 165 -5.45 0.04 9.88
C ILE A 165 -6.79 0.18 9.16
N ASN A 166 -7.45 -0.94 8.86
CA ASN A 166 -8.81 -0.91 8.33
C ASN A 166 -9.83 -0.87 9.49
N GLY A 167 -10.30 0.33 9.83
CA GLY A 167 -11.32 0.53 10.86
C GLY A 167 -12.73 0.11 10.44
N LEU A 168 -12.98 -0.06 9.13
CA LEU A 168 -14.29 -0.44 8.58
C LEU A 168 -14.56 -1.94 8.68
N LYS A 169 -13.52 -2.78 8.75
CA LYS A 169 -13.66 -4.26 8.89
C LYS A 169 -14.56 -4.67 10.06
N ASN A 170 -14.53 -3.91 11.15
CA ASN A 170 -15.31 -4.17 12.35
C ASN A 170 -16.47 -3.19 12.54
N ALA A 171 -16.79 -2.36 11.54
CA ALA A 171 -17.85 -1.36 11.65
C ALA A 171 -19.25 -1.99 11.78
N ASN A 172 -20.22 -1.22 12.24
CA ASN A 172 -21.64 -1.63 12.31
C ASN A 172 -22.39 -1.41 10.99
N CYS A 173 -21.66 -1.42 9.89
CA CYS A 173 -22.16 -1.29 8.54
C CYS A 173 -21.60 -2.49 7.77
N SER A 174 -22.36 -3.07 6.85
CA SER A 174 -21.86 -4.17 6.02
C SER A 174 -20.90 -3.67 4.93
N PHE A 175 -20.03 -2.69 5.25
CA PHE A 175 -19.09 -2.12 4.30
C PHE A 175 -18.03 -3.15 3.97
N TYR A 176 -17.98 -3.50 2.70
CA TYR A 176 -17.01 -4.41 2.14
C TYR A 176 -16.26 -3.72 1.02
N SER A 177 -14.96 -3.98 0.99
CA SER A 177 -14.07 -3.44 -0.01
C SER A 177 -13.00 -4.46 -0.28
N PHE A 178 -12.72 -4.71 -1.56
CA PHE A 178 -11.87 -5.81 -1.96
C PHE A 178 -10.46 -5.36 -2.26
N GLY A 179 -9.50 -5.84 -1.48
CA GLY A 179 -8.11 -5.42 -1.58
C GLY A 179 -7.82 -4.12 -0.82
N THR A 180 -6.68 -3.53 -1.09
CA THR A 180 -6.18 -2.27 -0.50
C THR A 180 -6.35 -1.13 -1.49
N LEU A 181 -6.32 0.12 -1.01
CA LEU A 181 -6.67 1.30 -1.81
C LEU A 181 -5.80 1.49 -3.06
N ASP A 182 -4.51 1.16 -2.98
CA ASP A 182 -3.64 1.19 -4.15
C ASP A 182 -4.10 0.17 -5.21
N TYR A 183 -4.38 -1.07 -4.79
CA TYR A 183 -4.88 -2.12 -5.67
C TYR A 183 -6.26 -1.82 -6.26
N GLN A 184 -7.19 -1.33 -5.44
CA GLN A 184 -8.54 -0.97 -5.86
C GLN A 184 -8.52 0.16 -6.87
N PHE A 185 -7.74 1.21 -6.59
CA PHE A 185 -7.58 2.31 -7.54
C PHE A 185 -7.08 1.80 -8.91
N ALA A 186 -6.08 0.91 -8.92
CA ALA A 186 -5.62 0.30 -10.17
C ALA A 186 -6.74 -0.45 -10.90
N ASN A 187 -7.54 -1.22 -10.17
CA ASN A 187 -8.64 -1.98 -10.75
C ASN A 187 -9.68 -1.05 -11.36
N GLU A 188 -10.25 -0.16 -10.55
CA GLU A 188 -11.43 0.62 -10.88
C GLU A 188 -11.16 1.73 -11.89
N PHE A 189 -10.00 2.37 -11.82
CA PHE A 189 -9.72 3.56 -12.63
C PHE A 189 -8.79 3.27 -13.81
N LEU A 190 -7.99 2.21 -13.76
CA LEU A 190 -7.00 1.92 -14.81
C LEU A 190 -7.38 0.67 -15.60
N VAL A 191 -7.54 -0.47 -14.94
CA VAL A 191 -7.76 -1.75 -15.62
C VAL A 191 -9.19 -1.88 -16.16
N SER A 192 -10.20 -1.62 -15.35
CA SER A 192 -11.61 -1.66 -15.80
C SER A 192 -11.94 -0.58 -16.84
N ASN A 193 -11.10 0.45 -16.95
CA ASN A 193 -11.26 1.57 -17.88
C ASN A 193 -10.19 1.60 -18.98
N GLU A 194 -9.48 0.49 -19.21
CA GLU A 194 -8.34 0.42 -20.13
C GLU A 194 -8.69 0.93 -21.53
N ASP A 195 -9.79 0.46 -22.12
CA ASP A 195 -10.23 0.86 -23.46
C ASP A 195 -10.54 2.36 -23.58
N TYR A 196 -11.05 2.97 -22.52
CA TYR A 196 -11.32 4.41 -22.50
C TYR A 196 -10.02 5.21 -22.40
N LEU A 197 -9.12 4.80 -21.51
CA LEU A 197 -7.81 5.43 -21.32
C LEU A 197 -6.94 5.38 -22.58
N LEU A 198 -7.03 4.28 -23.35
CA LEU A 198 -6.33 4.14 -24.63
C LEU A 198 -6.86 5.09 -25.72
N LYS A 199 -8.12 5.52 -25.62
CA LYS A 199 -8.72 6.49 -26.55
C LYS A 199 -8.45 7.92 -26.13
N SER A 200 -8.57 8.22 -24.84
CA SER A 200 -8.37 9.56 -24.28
C SER A 200 -8.12 9.50 -22.78
N ILE A 201 -7.18 10.32 -22.31
CA ILE A 201 -6.89 10.49 -20.87
C ILE A 201 -7.66 11.67 -20.25
N GLU A 202 -8.40 12.45 -21.04
CA GLU A 202 -9.00 13.70 -20.54
C GLU A 202 -10.10 13.44 -19.50
N SER A 203 -10.96 12.44 -19.72
CA SER A 203 -12.01 12.07 -18.75
C SER A 203 -11.43 11.60 -17.42
N PHE A 204 -10.30 10.88 -17.46
CA PHE A 204 -9.57 10.47 -16.26
C PHE A 204 -9.00 11.68 -15.50
N LEU A 205 -8.58 12.72 -16.22
CA LEU A 205 -7.98 13.93 -15.64
C LEU A 205 -9.00 14.97 -15.17
N GLU A 206 -10.28 14.82 -15.55
CA GLU A 206 -11.36 15.74 -15.21
C GLU A 206 -11.69 15.71 -13.72
N TYR A 207 -11.66 14.52 -13.11
CA TYR A 207 -12.05 14.32 -11.72
C TYR A 207 -10.83 14.00 -10.82
N PRO A 208 -10.70 14.63 -9.64
CA PRO A 208 -9.60 14.36 -8.73
C PRO A 208 -9.72 12.96 -8.13
N SER A 209 -8.75 12.09 -8.42
CA SER A 209 -8.71 10.72 -7.92
C SER A 209 -8.00 10.55 -6.56
N ILE A 210 -7.74 11.66 -5.87
CA ILE A 210 -7.24 11.71 -4.50
C ILE A 210 -7.57 13.10 -3.93
N LYS A 211 -7.95 13.17 -2.65
CA LYS A 211 -8.28 14.43 -1.96
C LYS A 211 -7.64 14.49 -0.58
N ILE A 212 -7.21 15.68 -0.16
CA ILE A 212 -6.93 16.00 1.24
C ILE A 212 -7.95 17.07 1.63
N THR A 213 -8.94 16.72 2.45
CA THR A 213 -10.11 17.58 2.66
C THR A 213 -10.72 17.45 4.05
N ASP A 214 -11.68 18.32 4.33
CA ASP A 214 -12.66 18.18 5.41
C ASP A 214 -13.94 17.58 4.83
N ILE A 215 -14.13 16.28 5.05
CA ILE A 215 -15.28 15.54 4.48
C ILE A 215 -16.62 16.00 5.07
N SER A 216 -16.64 16.81 6.12
CA SER A 216 -17.87 17.43 6.63
C SER A 216 -18.31 18.68 5.85
N LYS A 217 -17.42 19.21 4.99
CA LYS A 217 -17.66 20.41 4.18
C LYS A 217 -17.63 20.14 2.68
N ASP A 218 -17.20 18.96 2.25
CA ASP A 218 -17.13 18.56 0.85
C ASP A 218 -18.41 17.82 0.45
N GLU A 219 -19.15 18.39 -0.52
CA GLU A 219 -20.45 17.93 -0.98
C GLU A 219 -20.43 16.53 -1.62
N ASN A 220 -19.26 16.01 -1.97
CA ASN A 220 -19.12 14.65 -2.47
C ASN A 220 -19.28 13.59 -1.37
N PHE A 221 -19.33 13.99 -0.10
CA PHE A 221 -19.42 13.06 1.03
C PHE A 221 -20.79 13.11 1.70
N ILE A 222 -21.50 11.98 1.67
CA ILE A 222 -22.82 11.82 2.27
C ILE A 222 -22.67 11.13 3.62
N LEU A 223 -22.24 11.89 4.63
CA LEU A 223 -21.85 11.35 5.94
C LEU A 223 -22.99 10.62 6.69
N LYS A 224 -24.24 10.94 6.40
CA LYS A 224 -25.40 10.29 7.03
C LYS A 224 -25.57 8.82 6.59
N ASP A 225 -25.23 8.53 5.33
CA ASP A 225 -25.45 7.22 4.70
C ASP A 225 -24.13 6.45 4.52
N GLY A 226 -22.99 7.13 4.67
CA GLY A 226 -21.68 6.49 4.72
C GLY A 226 -21.44 5.70 6.01
N CYS A 227 -20.44 4.84 5.96
CA CYS A 227 -20.01 4.03 7.07
C CYS A 227 -18.84 4.67 7.83
N PHE A 228 -18.94 4.69 9.16
CA PHE A 228 -17.84 5.05 10.05
C PHE A 228 -17.32 3.85 10.83
N ALA A 229 -16.02 3.82 11.09
CA ALA A 229 -15.41 2.91 12.06
C ALA A 229 -16.02 3.11 13.46
N LYS A 230 -16.22 2.02 14.22
CA LYS A 230 -17.02 1.95 15.47
C LYS A 230 -16.73 3.06 16.51
N ASN A 231 -15.47 3.46 16.65
CA ASN A 231 -15.02 4.35 17.74
C ASN A 231 -14.44 5.68 17.23
N VAL A 232 -14.82 6.11 16.03
CA VAL A 232 -14.31 7.36 15.46
C VAL A 232 -15.32 8.48 15.67
N SER A 233 -14.84 9.62 16.19
CA SER A 233 -15.65 10.82 16.28
C SER A 233 -16.13 11.27 14.90
N LYS A 234 -17.43 11.52 14.79
CA LYS A 234 -18.06 12.11 13.59
C LYS A 234 -17.92 13.63 13.54
N THR A 235 -17.20 14.24 14.49
CA THR A 235 -16.89 15.67 14.51
C THR A 235 -15.44 15.92 14.11
N ASN A 236 -15.17 17.12 13.58
CA ASN A 236 -13.85 17.54 13.08
C ASN A 236 -13.23 16.53 12.09
N LEU A 237 -13.81 16.49 10.89
CA LEU A 237 -13.42 15.54 9.83
C LEU A 237 -12.43 16.14 8.82
N ALA A 238 -11.74 17.22 9.22
CA ALA A 238 -10.64 17.83 8.49
C ALA A 238 -9.41 16.91 8.39
N ASN A 239 -8.46 17.32 7.53
CA ASN A 239 -7.16 16.67 7.34
C ASN A 239 -7.27 15.17 6.98
N THR A 240 -8.25 14.86 6.15
CA THR A 240 -8.58 13.50 5.76
C THR A 240 -8.07 13.23 4.34
N LEU A 241 -7.34 12.13 4.16
CA LEU A 241 -6.97 11.62 2.84
C LEU A 241 -8.09 10.74 2.29
N CYS A 242 -8.70 11.11 1.18
CA CYS A 242 -9.76 10.31 0.55
C CYS A 242 -9.35 9.86 -0.84
N ILE A 243 -9.65 8.60 -1.15
CA ILE A 243 -9.39 7.96 -2.43
C ILE A 243 -10.72 7.36 -2.90
N PRO A 244 -11.13 7.63 -4.15
CA PRO A 244 -12.36 7.08 -4.65
C PRO A 244 -12.19 5.58 -4.93
N THR A 245 -13.25 4.82 -4.70
CA THR A 245 -13.28 3.35 -4.86
C THR A 245 -14.18 2.89 -5.99
N SER A 246 -14.70 3.83 -6.79
CA SER A 246 -15.41 3.55 -8.05
C SER A 246 -15.16 4.67 -9.04
N SER A 247 -14.97 4.32 -10.32
CA SER A 247 -14.86 5.27 -11.42
C SER A 247 -16.22 5.71 -11.98
N ILE A 248 -17.31 5.11 -11.51
CA ILE A 248 -18.68 5.34 -11.99
C ILE A 248 -19.51 6.00 -10.89
N TYR A 249 -19.43 5.46 -9.67
CA TYR A 249 -20.19 5.95 -8.53
C TYR A 249 -19.34 6.88 -7.67
N ASN A 250 -20.01 7.76 -6.93
CA ASN A 250 -19.39 8.63 -5.94
C ASN A 250 -19.01 7.84 -4.67
N ASN A 251 -18.16 6.83 -4.81
CA ASN A 251 -17.71 5.95 -3.73
C ASN A 251 -16.31 6.35 -3.27
N TRP A 252 -16.10 6.38 -1.95
CA TRP A 252 -14.86 6.85 -1.35
C TRP A 252 -14.49 6.06 -0.12
N GLU A 253 -13.19 5.91 0.09
CA GLU A 253 -12.61 5.55 1.38
C GLU A 253 -11.69 6.66 1.86
N CYS A 254 -11.76 6.94 3.15
CA CYS A 254 -11.09 8.07 3.76
C CYS A 254 -10.28 7.63 4.98
N LEU A 255 -9.05 8.13 5.02
CA LEU A 255 -8.06 7.83 6.04
C LEU A 255 -7.73 9.06 6.87
N ARG A 256 -7.53 8.84 8.16
CA ARG A 256 -7.03 9.85 9.10
C ARG A 256 -5.68 9.41 9.64
N TYR A 257 -4.74 10.35 9.66
CA TYR A 257 -3.42 10.12 10.26
C TYR A 257 -3.50 10.18 11.79
N ASN A 258 -2.98 9.16 12.46
CA ASN A 258 -2.77 9.14 13.90
C ASN A 258 -1.29 9.39 14.21
N LYS A 259 -1.00 10.56 14.78
CA LYS A 259 0.36 10.98 15.15
C LYS A 259 1.01 10.07 16.20
N THR A 260 0.24 9.55 17.15
CA THR A 260 0.74 8.74 18.26
C THR A 260 1.24 7.39 17.78
N SER A 261 0.48 6.74 16.90
CA SER A 261 0.84 5.42 16.36
C SER A 261 1.63 5.48 15.05
N ASN A 262 1.84 6.68 14.49
CA ASN A 262 2.43 6.90 13.17
C ASN A 262 1.79 5.99 12.10
N SER A 263 0.46 5.99 12.04
CA SER A 263 -0.31 5.14 11.14
C SER A 263 -1.55 5.86 10.62
N PHE A 264 -2.07 5.38 9.50
CA PHE A 264 -3.38 5.78 9.00
C PHE A 264 -4.47 4.82 9.47
N LEU A 265 -5.64 5.36 9.77
CA LEU A 265 -6.86 4.60 10.00
C LEU A 265 -7.84 4.89 8.87
N ILE A 266 -8.25 3.87 8.12
CA ILE A 266 -9.44 3.96 7.26
C ILE A 266 -10.64 4.05 8.20
N PHE A 267 -11.23 5.24 8.29
CA PHE A 267 -12.26 5.52 9.28
C PHE A 267 -13.64 5.76 8.68
N TYR A 268 -13.70 6.08 7.39
CA TYR A 268 -14.93 6.36 6.68
C TYR A 268 -14.91 5.69 5.31
N GLY A 269 -16.04 5.10 4.95
CA GLY A 269 -16.28 4.47 3.65
C GLY A 269 -17.67 4.84 3.13
N GLN A 270 -17.77 5.10 1.85
CA GLN A 270 -18.99 5.44 1.14
C GLN A 270 -19.10 4.52 -0.07
N ALA A 271 -20.12 3.67 -0.06
CA ALA A 271 -20.43 2.77 -1.16
C ALA A 271 -21.94 2.79 -1.36
N PHE A 272 -22.39 3.45 -2.44
CA PHE A 272 -23.78 3.43 -2.86
C PHE A 272 -23.92 2.50 -4.05
N ALA A 273 -24.87 1.58 -3.95
CA ALA A 273 -25.58 1.11 -5.13
C ALA A 273 -26.65 2.18 -5.39
N ASP A 274 -26.61 2.75 -6.57
CA ASP A 274 -27.73 3.48 -7.18
C ASP A 274 -29.07 2.75 -6.99
#